data_AF-F8V382-F1
#
_entry.id   AF-F8V382-F1
#
_cell.length_a   1.000
_cell.length_b   1.000
_cell.length_c   1.000
_cell.angle_alpha   90.00
_cell.angle_beta   90.00
_cell.angle_gamma   90.00
#
_symmetry.space_group_name_H-M   'P 1'
#
loop_
_entity.id
_entity.type
_entity.pdbx_description
1 polymer ?
#
loop_
_entity_poly.entity_id
_entity_poly.type
_entity_poly.pdbx_seq_one_letter_code
_entity_poly.pdbx_strand_id
1 'polypeptide(L)'
;GWYDAGDYGRYVVNSGISTGTLLMTQELFGARLADMPLDIPESGNGTPDLLNEIRWNLEWMLTMRDGEDGGVWPKQTSLSFPAFVMPEKDLTVSQVVGTAAAPFKSSCASADFAAVMAMAQRIYGPYDAAFAERAGHAAARAWEWLELHPNVTYSNPAGVSTGEYGDSDCSDERLWASAELWRTTGAELYHSHFLANYARFIGSAGTPSWPHTAPLALWTYALSNRDDADPTARDLIRARVSLVANQLVDRIAANPYRIAMTSSDFNWGSNSQAANYSVLLLVANALEPDRRFTDASLENLHYLLGRNPFSVSWVTAVGSEWFKKPHHRPSGADANADPWPGLLSGGPNKYRNDNVLLNLPTGLAPMKVWSDHQDSYAGNEVAINWNAPLA
;
A
#
# COMPACT_ATOMS: atom_id res chain seq x y z
N GLY A 1 1.83 -15.03 2.38
CA GLY A 1 0.93 -13.91 2.09
C GLY A 1 0.26 -13.44 3.36
N TRP A 2 -0.01 -12.14 3.45
CA TRP A 2 -0.52 -11.49 4.66
C TRP A 2 -2.03 -11.40 4.67
N TYR A 3 -2.67 -11.70 5.81
CA TYR A 3 -4.03 -11.23 6.02
C TYR A 3 -4.07 -9.70 5.85
N ASP A 4 -5.07 -9.23 5.12
CA ASP A 4 -5.11 -7.85 4.63
C ASP A 4 -5.28 -6.84 5.75
N ALA A 5 -6.15 -7.18 6.69
CA ALA A 5 -6.69 -6.23 7.63
C ALA A 5 -7.15 -6.94 8.92
N GLY A 6 -8.30 -6.52 9.45
CA GLY A 6 -8.91 -7.19 10.58
C GLY A 6 -9.51 -8.56 10.24
N ASP A 7 -9.67 -8.88 8.96
CA ASP A 7 -10.17 -10.16 8.47
C ASP A 7 -9.06 -11.09 7.96
N TYR A 8 -9.43 -12.26 7.41
CA TYR A 8 -8.48 -13.27 6.93
C TYR A 8 -8.38 -13.32 5.39
N GLY A 9 -9.02 -12.37 4.71
CA GLY A 9 -8.90 -12.17 3.28
C GLY A 9 -7.50 -11.71 2.87
N ARG A 10 -7.16 -12.01 1.61
CA ARG A 10 -5.92 -11.59 0.96
C ARG A 10 -6.26 -11.02 -0.41
N TYR A 11 -5.83 -9.80 -0.71
CA TYR A 11 -6.25 -9.06 -1.89
C TYR A 11 -5.02 -8.60 -2.67
N VAL A 12 -4.95 -8.94 -3.96
CA VAL A 12 -3.76 -8.69 -4.77
C VAL A 12 -3.53 -7.20 -4.97
N VAL A 13 -4.59 -6.42 -5.21
CA VAL A 13 -4.48 -4.95 -5.38
C VAL A 13 -3.90 -4.30 -4.12
N ASN A 14 -4.49 -4.60 -2.95
CA ASN A 14 -4.01 -4.03 -1.70
C ASN A 14 -2.59 -4.54 -1.32
N SER A 15 -2.30 -5.80 -1.63
CA SER A 15 -0.96 -6.37 -1.50
C SER A 15 0.05 -5.70 -2.43
N GLY A 16 -0.35 -5.33 -3.64
CA GLY A 16 0.47 -4.65 -4.63
C GLY A 16 1.03 -3.35 -4.08
N ILE A 17 0.17 -2.41 -3.70
CA ILE A 17 0.61 -1.13 -3.16
C ILE A 17 1.40 -1.28 -1.85
N SER A 18 1.01 -2.20 -0.97
CA SER A 18 1.71 -2.45 0.28
C SER A 18 3.13 -2.97 0.04
N THR A 19 3.25 -3.96 -0.84
CA THR A 19 4.52 -4.58 -1.22
C THR A 19 5.41 -3.60 -1.97
N GLY A 20 4.85 -2.85 -2.91
CA GLY A 20 5.57 -1.82 -3.67
C GLY A 20 6.13 -0.72 -2.77
N THR A 21 5.36 -0.27 -1.78
CA THR A 21 5.81 0.72 -0.80
C THR A 21 6.99 0.19 0.03
N LEU A 22 6.90 -1.04 0.57
CA LEU A 22 7.99 -1.64 1.34
C LEU A 22 9.25 -1.93 0.50
N LEU A 23 9.09 -2.34 -0.76
CA LEU A 23 10.21 -2.49 -1.69
C LEU A 23 10.87 -1.14 -1.99
N MET A 24 10.11 -0.06 -2.14
CA MET A 24 10.64 1.30 -2.27
C MET A 24 11.40 1.74 -1.01
N THR A 25 10.91 1.41 0.18
CA THR A 25 11.61 1.62 1.44
C THR A 25 12.98 0.91 1.44
N GLN A 26 13.05 -0.34 0.97
CA GLN A 26 14.33 -1.03 0.81
C GLN A 26 15.27 -0.34 -0.20
N GLU A 27 14.77 0.15 -1.33
CA GLU A 27 15.61 0.83 -2.32
C GLU A 27 16.18 2.16 -1.79
N LEU A 28 15.36 2.96 -1.11
CA LEU A 28 15.75 4.28 -0.62
C LEU A 28 16.53 4.23 0.69
N PHE A 29 16.22 3.27 1.56
CA PHE A 29 16.71 3.23 2.94
C PHE A 29 17.35 1.89 3.35
N GLY A 30 17.47 0.92 2.45
CA GLY A 30 17.95 -0.44 2.78
C GLY A 30 19.29 -0.49 3.52
N ALA A 31 20.22 0.43 3.22
CA ALA A 31 21.49 0.52 3.95
C ALA A 31 21.31 0.86 5.44
N ARG A 32 20.26 1.61 5.81
CA ARG A 32 19.93 1.94 7.21
C ARG A 32 19.14 0.83 7.90
N LEU A 33 18.50 -0.02 7.11
CA LEU A 33 17.64 -1.12 7.58
C LEU A 33 18.36 -2.48 7.60
N ALA A 34 19.58 -2.55 7.07
CA ALA A 34 20.30 -3.80 6.84
C ALA A 34 20.46 -4.67 8.10
N ASP A 35 20.66 -4.03 9.25
CA ASP A 35 20.88 -4.71 10.54
C ASP A 35 19.63 -4.68 11.44
N MET A 36 18.45 -4.30 10.93
CA MET A 36 17.22 -4.28 11.72
C MET A 36 16.70 -5.71 11.91
N PRO A 37 16.74 -6.28 13.13
CA PRO A 37 16.19 -7.61 13.36
C PRO A 37 14.65 -7.50 13.44
N LEU A 38 13.95 -8.32 12.67
CA LEU A 38 12.50 -8.51 12.84
C LEU A 38 12.17 -9.75 13.67
N ASP A 39 13.17 -10.56 14.02
CA ASP A 39 13.03 -11.82 14.76
C ASP A 39 12.01 -12.78 14.12
N ILE A 40 12.01 -12.84 12.79
CA ILE A 40 11.19 -13.75 11.97
C ILE A 40 11.92 -15.08 11.70
N PRO A 41 11.22 -16.15 11.27
CA PRO A 41 11.82 -17.46 11.03
C PRO A 41 13.03 -17.46 10.07
N GLU A 42 13.06 -16.52 9.12
CA GLU A 42 14.09 -16.37 8.11
C GLU A 42 15.32 -15.57 8.59
N SER A 43 15.28 -15.01 9.80
CA SER A 43 16.34 -14.15 10.34
C SER A 43 17.71 -14.85 10.32
N GLY A 44 18.74 -14.15 9.84
CA GLY A 44 20.11 -14.67 9.76
C GLY A 44 20.39 -15.54 8.54
N ASN A 45 19.48 -15.62 7.56
CA ASN A 45 19.71 -16.33 6.29
C ASN A 45 20.58 -15.58 5.27
N GLY A 46 21.05 -14.36 5.59
CA GLY A 46 21.85 -13.50 4.71
C GLY A 46 21.05 -12.54 3.82
N THR A 47 19.72 -12.60 3.85
CA THR A 47 18.81 -11.61 3.25
C THR A 47 18.30 -10.68 4.35
N PRO A 48 18.22 -9.34 4.14
CA PRO A 48 17.62 -8.43 5.12
C PRO A 48 16.22 -8.85 5.53
N ASP A 49 15.89 -8.79 6.81
CA ASP A 49 14.62 -9.30 7.34
C ASP A 49 13.40 -8.62 6.69
N LEU A 50 13.48 -7.32 6.37
CA LEU A 50 12.44 -6.63 5.60
C LEU A 50 12.18 -7.32 4.24
N LEU A 51 13.24 -7.75 3.55
CA LEU A 51 13.11 -8.48 2.29
C LEU A 51 12.60 -9.91 2.50
N ASN A 52 12.93 -10.56 3.62
CA ASN A 52 12.32 -11.85 3.96
C ASN A 52 10.81 -11.71 4.18
N GLU A 53 10.38 -10.69 4.94
CA GLU A 53 8.95 -10.41 5.19
C GLU A 53 8.21 -10.08 3.88
N ILE A 54 8.78 -9.20 3.04
CA ILE A 54 8.20 -8.88 1.72
C ILE A 54 8.09 -10.14 0.84
N ARG A 55 9.10 -11.03 0.89
CA ARG A 55 9.10 -12.27 0.10
C ARG A 55 7.94 -13.17 0.48
N TRP A 56 7.55 -13.23 1.76
CA TRP A 56 6.39 -13.98 2.21
C TRP A 56 5.11 -13.59 1.46
N ASN A 57 4.94 -12.30 1.15
CA ASN A 57 3.80 -11.83 0.38
C ASN A 57 3.97 -12.04 -1.12
N LEU A 58 5.15 -11.77 -1.67
CA LEU A 58 5.45 -12.01 -3.09
C LEU A 58 5.24 -13.49 -3.47
N GLU A 59 5.64 -14.44 -2.63
CA GLU A 59 5.42 -15.88 -2.87
C GLU A 59 3.92 -16.22 -2.90
N TRP A 60 3.08 -15.58 -2.07
CA TRP A 60 1.63 -15.73 -2.18
C TRP A 60 1.09 -15.09 -3.46
N MET A 61 1.52 -13.88 -3.80
CA MET A 61 1.11 -13.22 -5.04
C MET A 61 1.46 -14.07 -6.27
N LEU A 62 2.62 -14.75 -6.28
CA LEU A 62 3.00 -15.69 -7.35
C LEU A 62 1.98 -16.82 -7.51
N THR A 63 1.38 -17.32 -6.42
CA THR A 63 0.33 -18.35 -6.47
C THR A 63 -1.01 -17.82 -7.01
N MET A 64 -1.21 -16.50 -7.00
CA MET A 64 -2.40 -15.85 -7.54
C MET A 64 -2.28 -15.58 -9.05
N ARG A 65 -1.12 -15.76 -9.66
CA ARG A 65 -0.96 -15.68 -11.11
C ARG A 65 -1.35 -17.00 -11.76
N ASP A 66 -2.20 -16.93 -12.77
CA ASP A 66 -2.49 -18.05 -13.66
C ASP A 66 -1.22 -18.45 -14.43
N GLY A 67 -0.82 -19.72 -14.29
CA GLY A 67 0.39 -20.26 -14.90
C GLY A 67 0.33 -20.29 -16.43
N GLU A 68 -0.86 -20.43 -17.01
CA GLU A 68 -1.05 -20.60 -18.45
C GLU A 68 -1.07 -19.27 -19.18
N ASP A 69 -1.95 -18.35 -18.80
CA ASP A 69 -2.14 -17.08 -19.52
C ASP A 69 -1.43 -15.87 -18.90
N GLY A 70 -0.99 -15.95 -17.64
CA GLY A 70 -0.26 -14.89 -16.95
C GLY A 70 -1.14 -13.87 -16.21
N GLY A 71 -2.47 -13.93 -16.36
CA GLY A 71 -3.38 -13.05 -15.63
C GLY A 71 -3.40 -13.35 -14.13
N VAL A 72 -3.81 -12.39 -13.32
CA VAL A 72 -3.79 -12.52 -11.86
C VAL A 72 -5.20 -12.47 -11.26
N TRP A 73 -5.46 -13.43 -10.37
CA TRP A 73 -6.71 -13.53 -9.62
C TRP A 73 -6.80 -12.38 -8.60
N PRO A 74 -7.93 -11.67 -8.50
CA PRO A 74 -8.08 -10.49 -7.65
C PRO A 74 -7.82 -10.73 -6.16
N LYS A 75 -8.33 -11.85 -5.61
CA LYS A 75 -8.28 -12.10 -4.17
C LYS A 75 -8.47 -13.57 -3.79
N GLN A 76 -8.07 -13.89 -2.56
CA GLN A 76 -8.32 -15.15 -1.90
C GLN A 76 -9.05 -14.90 -0.58
N THR A 77 -10.32 -15.28 -0.48
CA THR A 77 -11.17 -15.02 0.70
C THR A 77 -12.17 -16.15 0.91
N SER A 78 -12.75 -16.25 2.11
CA SER A 78 -14.07 -16.90 2.27
C SER A 78 -15.14 -16.10 1.49
N LEU A 79 -16.35 -16.66 1.34
CA LEU A 79 -17.45 -15.94 0.68
C LEU A 79 -18.00 -14.77 1.52
N SER A 80 -17.84 -14.83 2.84
CA SER A 80 -18.29 -13.80 3.77
C SER A 80 -17.32 -13.67 4.94
N PHE A 81 -17.29 -12.51 5.58
CA PHE A 81 -16.38 -12.24 6.68
C PHE A 81 -16.57 -13.25 7.83
N PRO A 82 -15.46 -13.80 8.38
CA PRO A 82 -15.56 -14.71 9.51
C PRO A 82 -15.92 -13.95 10.79
N ALA A 83 -16.38 -14.70 11.81
CA ALA A 83 -16.56 -14.19 13.16
C ALA A 83 -15.22 -13.76 13.78
N PHE A 84 -15.26 -13.10 14.95
CA PHE A 84 -14.08 -12.85 15.79
C PHE A 84 -13.61 -14.14 16.45
N VAL A 85 -12.89 -14.95 15.68
CA VAL A 85 -12.25 -16.21 16.10
C VAL A 85 -10.80 -16.20 15.64
N MET A 86 -9.91 -16.92 16.31
CA MET A 86 -8.53 -17.12 15.87
C MET A 86 -8.47 -17.77 14.48
N PRO A 87 -7.44 -17.51 13.66
CA PRO A 87 -7.40 -17.96 12.26
C PRO A 87 -7.49 -19.49 12.12
N GLU A 88 -6.90 -20.26 13.03
CA GLU A 88 -6.99 -21.73 13.04
C GLU A 88 -8.38 -22.27 13.46
N LYS A 89 -9.28 -21.37 13.91
CA LYS A 89 -10.68 -21.67 14.25
C LYS A 89 -11.66 -21.19 13.19
N ASP A 90 -11.21 -20.42 12.20
CA ASP A 90 -12.02 -20.14 11.02
C ASP A 90 -12.05 -21.37 10.12
N LEU A 91 -13.17 -22.11 10.18
CA LEU A 91 -13.39 -23.32 9.39
C LEU A 91 -14.03 -23.02 8.03
N THR A 92 -14.20 -21.75 7.66
CA THR A 92 -14.76 -21.39 6.35
C THR A 92 -13.78 -21.71 5.23
N VAL A 93 -14.31 -22.12 4.08
CA VAL A 93 -13.48 -22.44 2.92
C VAL A 93 -12.97 -21.15 2.30
N SER A 94 -11.64 -20.98 2.28
CA SER A 94 -10.96 -19.92 1.54
C SER A 94 -10.93 -20.26 0.04
N GLN A 95 -11.48 -19.38 -0.78
CA GLN A 95 -11.59 -19.52 -2.23
C GLN A 95 -10.75 -18.47 -2.95
N VAL A 96 -10.20 -18.83 -4.10
CA VAL A 96 -9.71 -17.84 -5.07
C VAL A 96 -10.92 -17.26 -5.79
N VAL A 97 -11.12 -15.95 -5.69
CA VAL A 97 -12.30 -15.25 -6.22
C VAL A 97 -11.89 -14.43 -7.44
N GLY A 98 -12.39 -14.82 -8.60
CA GLY A 98 -12.24 -14.11 -9.88
C GLY A 98 -13.27 -13.01 -10.11
N THR A 99 -13.14 -12.32 -11.25
CA THR A 99 -14.18 -11.43 -11.78
C THR A 99 -15.43 -12.24 -12.18
N ALA A 100 -16.57 -11.57 -12.36
CA ALA A 100 -17.85 -12.25 -12.62
C ALA A 100 -17.95 -12.89 -14.03
N ALA A 101 -17.01 -12.59 -14.93
CA ALA A 101 -17.02 -13.09 -16.31
C ALA A 101 -15.59 -13.34 -16.81
N ALA A 102 -15.47 -14.14 -17.87
CA ALA A 102 -14.18 -14.36 -18.54
C ALA A 102 -13.54 -13.00 -18.91
N PRO A 103 -12.22 -12.83 -18.73
CA PRO A 103 -11.20 -13.86 -18.44
C PRO A 103 -11.04 -14.26 -16.97
N PHE A 104 -11.93 -13.86 -16.06
CA PHE A 104 -11.95 -14.18 -14.61
C PHE A 104 -10.80 -13.60 -13.77
N LYS A 105 -9.73 -13.11 -14.41
CA LYS A 105 -8.65 -12.34 -13.79
C LYS A 105 -8.89 -10.84 -13.92
N SER A 106 -8.16 -10.01 -13.18
CA SER A 106 -8.30 -8.55 -13.18
C SER A 106 -7.05 -7.87 -13.73
N SER A 107 -7.25 -6.80 -14.52
CA SER A 107 -6.15 -5.98 -15.04
C SER A 107 -5.44 -5.20 -13.96
N CYS A 108 -6.17 -4.63 -13.00
CA CYS A 108 -5.61 -3.89 -11.88
C CYS A 108 -4.69 -4.82 -11.05
N ALA A 109 -5.21 -6.00 -10.66
CA ALA A 109 -4.44 -7.01 -9.94
C ALA A 109 -3.22 -7.50 -10.73
N SER A 110 -3.34 -7.69 -12.05
CA SER A 110 -2.24 -8.15 -12.89
C SER A 110 -1.16 -7.08 -13.07
N ALA A 111 -1.55 -5.80 -13.13
CA ALA A 111 -0.62 -4.69 -13.25
C ALA A 111 0.13 -4.42 -11.94
N ASP A 112 -0.57 -4.39 -10.81
CA ASP A 112 0.06 -4.32 -9.49
C ASP A 112 1.05 -5.46 -9.26
N PHE A 113 0.65 -6.69 -9.61
CA PHE A 113 1.53 -7.84 -9.59
C PHE A 113 2.76 -7.66 -10.48
N ALA A 114 2.58 -7.21 -11.73
CA ALA A 114 3.68 -6.99 -12.65
C ALA A 114 4.66 -5.95 -12.11
N ALA A 115 4.15 -4.86 -11.52
CA ALA A 115 4.96 -3.81 -10.91
C ALA A 115 5.84 -4.35 -9.78
N VAL A 116 5.24 -5.02 -8.78
CA VAL A 116 6.01 -5.50 -7.62
C VAL A 116 6.94 -6.67 -7.96
N MET A 117 6.60 -7.50 -8.95
CA MET A 117 7.50 -8.56 -9.43
C MET A 117 8.68 -7.99 -10.22
N ALA A 118 8.49 -6.91 -10.98
CA ALA A 118 9.59 -6.19 -11.63
C ALA A 118 10.50 -5.50 -10.60
N MET A 119 9.95 -4.93 -9.54
CA MET A 119 10.73 -4.43 -8.40
C MET A 119 11.52 -5.57 -7.73
N ALA A 120 10.87 -6.72 -7.47
CA ALA A 120 11.50 -7.87 -6.84
C ALA A 120 12.67 -8.42 -7.68
N GLN A 121 12.54 -8.50 -9.01
CA GLN A 121 13.64 -8.86 -9.90
C GLN A 121 14.87 -7.96 -9.69
N ARG A 122 14.66 -6.64 -9.58
CA ARG A 122 15.73 -5.65 -9.41
C ARG A 122 16.36 -5.71 -8.02
N ILE A 123 15.56 -5.92 -6.98
CA ILE A 123 15.98 -5.78 -5.58
C ILE A 123 16.58 -7.07 -5.00
N TYR A 124 16.06 -8.25 -5.38
CA TYR A 124 16.50 -9.52 -4.80
C TYR A 124 17.76 -10.10 -5.44
N GLY A 125 18.21 -9.60 -6.60
CA GLY A 125 19.36 -10.15 -7.33
C GLY A 125 20.61 -10.42 -6.47
N PRO A 126 21.03 -9.51 -5.57
CA PRO A 126 22.19 -9.73 -4.68
C PRO A 126 21.99 -10.80 -3.60
N TYR A 127 20.76 -11.21 -3.31
CA TYR A 127 20.41 -12.09 -2.19
C TYR A 127 19.87 -13.45 -2.65
N ASP A 128 19.05 -13.47 -3.71
CA ASP A 128 18.47 -14.66 -4.31
C ASP A 128 18.23 -14.42 -5.81
N ALA A 129 19.25 -14.72 -6.62
CA ALA A 129 19.20 -14.56 -8.07
C ALA A 129 18.13 -15.43 -8.74
N ALA A 130 17.86 -16.64 -8.21
CA ALA A 130 16.86 -17.54 -8.77
C ALA A 130 15.44 -17.01 -8.53
N PHE A 131 15.18 -16.47 -7.34
CA PHE A 131 13.93 -15.78 -7.07
C PHE A 131 13.76 -14.53 -7.93
N ALA A 132 14.81 -13.72 -8.07
CA ALA A 132 14.80 -12.52 -8.90
C ALA A 132 14.46 -12.84 -10.38
N GLU A 133 15.07 -13.88 -10.96
CA GLU A 133 14.77 -14.34 -12.32
C GLU A 133 13.31 -14.81 -12.44
N ARG A 134 12.82 -15.60 -11.48
CA ARG A 134 11.43 -16.07 -11.45
C ARG A 134 10.44 -14.92 -11.35
N ALA A 135 10.72 -13.92 -10.54
CA ALA A 135 9.91 -12.71 -10.42
C ALA A 135 9.87 -11.95 -11.76
N GLY A 136 11.02 -11.76 -12.41
CA GLY A 136 11.11 -11.09 -13.72
C GLY A 136 10.29 -11.79 -14.80
N HIS A 137 10.38 -13.12 -14.90
CA HIS A 137 9.54 -13.89 -15.81
C HIS A 137 8.04 -13.75 -15.49
N ALA A 138 7.67 -13.80 -14.21
CA ALA A 138 6.27 -13.64 -13.82
C ALA A 138 5.74 -12.24 -14.17
N ALA A 139 6.54 -11.19 -13.97
CA ALA A 139 6.20 -9.82 -14.31
C ALA A 139 5.94 -9.66 -15.82
N ALA A 140 6.83 -10.21 -16.65
CA ALA A 140 6.68 -10.18 -18.11
C ALA A 140 5.42 -10.91 -18.58
N ARG A 141 5.11 -12.09 -18.03
CA ARG A 141 3.90 -12.86 -18.36
C ARG A 141 2.61 -12.11 -17.98
N ALA A 142 2.61 -11.42 -16.83
CA ALA A 142 1.47 -10.59 -16.44
C ALA A 142 1.29 -9.37 -17.37
N TRP A 143 2.39 -8.77 -17.83
CA TRP A 143 2.33 -7.72 -18.85
C TRP A 143 1.79 -8.21 -20.19
N GLU A 144 2.23 -9.37 -20.68
CA GLU A 144 1.68 -9.97 -21.91
C GLU A 144 0.16 -10.17 -21.82
N TRP A 145 -0.34 -10.58 -20.65
CA TRP A 145 -1.77 -10.70 -20.41
C TRP A 145 -2.48 -9.34 -20.43
N LEU A 146 -1.87 -8.29 -19.86
CA LEU A 146 -2.41 -6.93 -19.83
C LEU A 146 -2.53 -6.31 -21.24
N GLU A 147 -1.65 -6.66 -22.16
CA GLU A 147 -1.73 -6.20 -23.55
C GLU A 147 -2.97 -6.77 -24.26
N LEU A 148 -3.41 -7.97 -23.88
CA LEU A 148 -4.65 -8.58 -24.40
C LEU A 148 -5.90 -8.13 -23.63
N HIS A 149 -5.72 -7.81 -22.35
CA HIS A 149 -6.79 -7.51 -21.41
C HIS A 149 -6.48 -6.23 -20.61
N PRO A 150 -6.59 -5.05 -21.23
CA PRO A 150 -6.08 -3.82 -20.65
C PRO A 150 -6.94 -3.23 -19.52
N ASN A 151 -8.22 -3.60 -19.41
CA ASN A 151 -9.15 -3.00 -18.44
C ASN A 151 -10.28 -3.94 -17.97
N VAL A 152 -9.93 -5.15 -17.55
CA VAL A 152 -10.84 -6.09 -16.88
C VAL A 152 -10.93 -5.69 -15.41
N THR A 153 -11.95 -4.91 -15.09
CA THR A 153 -12.22 -4.39 -13.75
C THR A 153 -12.83 -5.46 -12.84
N TYR A 154 -12.72 -5.25 -11.52
CA TYR A 154 -13.24 -6.17 -10.53
C TYR A 154 -14.49 -5.61 -9.86
N SER A 155 -15.48 -6.48 -9.72
CA SER A 155 -16.57 -6.30 -8.77
C SER A 155 -16.88 -7.63 -8.12
N ASN A 156 -17.37 -7.60 -6.88
CA ASN A 156 -17.70 -8.83 -6.16
C ASN A 156 -18.72 -9.67 -6.95
N PRO A 157 -18.43 -10.95 -7.26
CA PRO A 157 -19.42 -11.86 -7.80
C PRO A 157 -20.58 -12.08 -6.83
N ALA A 158 -21.72 -12.54 -7.36
CA ALA A 158 -22.88 -12.86 -6.53
C ALA A 158 -22.52 -13.87 -5.42
N GLY A 159 -22.89 -13.53 -4.18
CA GLY A 159 -22.62 -14.36 -3.00
C GLY A 159 -21.29 -14.08 -2.29
N VAL A 160 -20.46 -13.17 -2.82
CA VAL A 160 -19.23 -12.70 -2.15
C VAL A 160 -19.50 -11.36 -1.45
N SER A 161 -19.23 -11.29 -0.14
CA SER A 161 -19.42 -10.07 0.68
C SER A 161 -18.17 -9.60 1.41
N THR A 162 -17.02 -10.23 1.17
CA THR A 162 -15.71 -9.75 1.65
C THR A 162 -15.27 -8.51 0.88
N GLY A 163 -14.25 -7.81 1.37
CA GLY A 163 -13.72 -6.57 0.77
C GLY A 163 -13.63 -6.62 -0.76
N GLU A 164 -14.13 -5.58 -1.42
CA GLU A 164 -14.21 -5.58 -2.89
C GLU A 164 -12.87 -5.17 -3.52
N TYR A 165 -12.24 -4.09 -3.02
CA TYR A 165 -11.07 -3.47 -3.67
C TYR A 165 -11.27 -3.28 -5.19
N GLY A 166 -12.49 -2.85 -5.56
CA GLY A 166 -12.87 -2.62 -6.95
C GLY A 166 -12.37 -1.27 -7.45
N ASP A 167 -12.02 -1.24 -8.73
CA ASP A 167 -11.62 -0.05 -9.45
C ASP A 167 -12.24 -0.07 -10.85
N SER A 168 -12.63 1.11 -11.34
CA SER A 168 -13.26 1.32 -12.63
C SER A 168 -12.27 1.60 -13.77
N ASP A 169 -11.01 1.90 -13.46
CA ASP A 169 -9.97 2.22 -14.44
C ASP A 169 -8.62 1.65 -14.01
N CYS A 170 -8.13 0.58 -14.65
CA CYS A 170 -6.85 -0.04 -14.30
C CYS A 170 -5.63 0.62 -14.98
N SER A 171 -5.80 1.84 -15.49
CA SER A 171 -4.85 2.40 -16.45
C SER A 171 -3.69 3.15 -15.81
N ASP A 172 -3.80 3.53 -14.54
CA ASP A 172 -2.66 3.95 -13.73
C ASP A 172 -1.88 2.79 -13.12
N GLU A 173 -2.51 1.64 -12.80
CA GLU A 173 -1.77 0.42 -12.42
C GLU A 173 -0.91 -0.03 -13.59
N ARG A 174 -1.44 0.00 -14.82
CA ARG A 174 -0.64 -0.27 -16.03
C ARG A 174 0.46 0.75 -16.23
N LEU A 175 0.25 2.02 -15.86
CA LEU A 175 1.33 3.02 -15.89
C LEU A 175 2.44 2.63 -14.90
N TRP A 176 2.09 2.25 -13.67
CA TRP A 176 3.04 1.84 -12.64
C TRP A 176 3.81 0.58 -13.04
N ALA A 177 3.11 -0.45 -13.52
CA ALA A 177 3.72 -1.65 -14.07
C ALA A 177 4.72 -1.33 -15.17
N SER A 178 4.35 -0.47 -16.14
CA SER A 178 5.25 -0.07 -17.23
C SER A 178 6.48 0.69 -16.73
N ALA A 179 6.34 1.56 -15.73
CA ALA A 179 7.46 2.28 -15.14
C ALA A 179 8.44 1.32 -14.45
N GLU A 180 7.95 0.36 -13.66
CA GLU A 180 8.79 -0.60 -12.96
C GLU A 180 9.46 -1.61 -13.90
N LEU A 181 8.71 -2.14 -14.88
CA LEU A 181 9.24 -3.03 -15.91
C LEU A 181 10.32 -2.32 -16.74
N TRP A 182 10.11 -1.07 -17.14
CA TRP A 182 11.14 -0.28 -17.82
C TRP A 182 12.35 -0.04 -16.92
N ARG A 183 12.14 0.43 -15.68
CA ARG A 183 13.24 0.72 -14.74
C ARG A 183 14.09 -0.52 -14.49
N THR A 184 13.48 -1.71 -14.41
CA THR A 184 14.18 -2.99 -14.22
C THR A 184 14.88 -3.49 -15.47
N THR A 185 14.22 -3.46 -16.63
CA THR A 185 14.70 -4.18 -17.84
C THR A 185 15.32 -3.28 -18.90
N GLY A 186 14.90 -2.03 -18.99
CA GLY A 186 15.24 -1.13 -20.08
C GLY A 186 14.54 -1.44 -21.41
N ALA A 187 13.56 -2.33 -21.43
CA ALA A 187 12.90 -2.67 -22.69
C ALA A 187 12.03 -1.50 -23.18
N GLU A 188 12.22 -1.14 -24.46
CA GLU A 188 11.57 -0.01 -25.12
C GLU A 188 10.03 -0.08 -25.05
N LEU A 189 9.45 -1.28 -25.12
CA LEU A 189 7.99 -1.43 -25.13
C LEU A 189 7.33 -0.87 -23.85
N TYR A 190 7.97 -1.06 -22.70
CA TYR A 190 7.48 -0.54 -21.42
C TYR A 190 7.68 0.98 -21.34
N HIS A 191 8.82 1.45 -21.84
CA HIS A 191 9.14 2.89 -21.86
C HIS A 191 8.16 3.66 -22.73
N SER A 192 7.94 3.18 -23.96
CA SER A 192 6.97 3.70 -24.91
C SER A 192 5.56 3.74 -24.31
N HIS A 193 5.12 2.69 -23.61
CA HIS A 193 3.83 2.71 -22.91
C HIS A 193 3.79 3.80 -21.84
N PHE A 194 4.82 3.92 -20.99
CA PHE A 194 4.89 4.97 -19.97
C PHE A 194 4.83 6.38 -20.59
N LEU A 195 5.68 6.65 -21.58
CA LEU A 195 5.78 7.96 -22.24
C LEU A 195 4.49 8.37 -22.95
N ALA A 196 3.77 7.40 -23.52
CA ALA A 196 2.47 7.66 -24.15
C ALA A 196 1.37 8.04 -23.14
N ASN A 197 1.51 7.67 -21.86
CA ASN A 197 0.42 7.73 -20.89
C ASN A 197 0.68 8.64 -19.68
N TYR A 198 1.93 8.90 -19.26
CA TYR A 198 2.20 9.60 -18.00
C TYR A 198 1.59 11.01 -17.93
N ALA A 199 1.50 11.71 -19.07
CA ALA A 199 1.07 13.10 -19.12
C ALA A 199 -0.36 13.31 -18.57
N ARG A 200 -1.28 12.36 -18.75
CA ARG A 200 -2.65 12.46 -18.19
C ARG A 200 -2.69 12.34 -16.67
N PHE A 201 -1.65 11.76 -16.08
CA PHE A 201 -1.53 11.53 -14.64
C PHE A 201 -0.59 12.53 -13.96
N ILE A 202 0.00 13.48 -14.67
CA ILE A 202 0.92 14.46 -14.07
C ILE A 202 0.24 15.29 -12.97
N GLY A 203 -1.08 15.48 -13.06
CA GLY A 203 -1.88 16.11 -12.00
C GLY A 203 -1.82 15.35 -10.67
N SER A 204 -1.62 14.04 -10.74
CA SER A 204 -1.66 13.06 -9.65
C SER A 204 -0.29 12.74 -9.04
N ALA A 205 0.74 13.58 -9.16
CA ALA A 205 2.04 13.33 -8.50
C ALA A 205 2.03 13.51 -6.96
N GLY A 206 0.85 13.41 -6.34
CA GLY A 206 0.63 13.47 -4.89
C GLY A 206 0.87 12.12 -4.24
N THR A 207 -0.02 11.70 -3.35
CA THR A 207 0.10 10.43 -2.60
C THR A 207 -0.63 9.28 -3.30
N PRO A 208 -0.09 8.06 -3.28
CA PRO A 208 -0.77 6.89 -3.80
C PRO A 208 -1.85 6.38 -2.84
N SER A 209 -2.77 5.62 -3.39
CA SER A 209 -3.75 4.82 -2.65
C SER A 209 -4.03 3.55 -3.44
N TRP A 210 -4.68 2.55 -2.83
CA TRP A 210 -4.87 1.25 -3.47
C TRP A 210 -5.60 1.28 -4.83
N PRO A 211 -6.51 2.24 -5.17
CA PRO A 211 -7.06 2.39 -6.52
C PRO A 211 -6.40 3.50 -7.34
N HIS A 212 -5.35 4.14 -6.81
CA HIS A 212 -4.69 5.28 -7.46
C HIS A 212 -3.17 5.12 -7.33
N THR A 213 -2.59 4.33 -8.23
CA THR A 213 -1.17 3.95 -8.24
C THR A 213 -0.32 4.81 -9.17
N ALA A 214 -0.92 5.73 -9.94
CA ALA A 214 -0.20 6.71 -10.77
C ALA A 214 0.97 7.43 -10.07
N PRO A 215 0.85 7.90 -8.80
CA PRO A 215 1.98 8.52 -8.11
C PRO A 215 3.20 7.61 -8.04
N LEU A 216 3.01 6.30 -7.79
CA LEU A 216 4.10 5.33 -7.76
C LEU A 216 4.80 5.26 -9.12
N ALA A 217 4.05 5.20 -10.22
CA ALA A 217 4.62 5.21 -11.56
C ALA A 217 5.51 6.44 -11.83
N LEU A 218 5.02 7.61 -11.45
CA LEU A 218 5.73 8.87 -11.64
C LEU A 218 7.00 8.91 -10.78
N TRP A 219 6.91 8.49 -9.51
CA TRP A 219 8.06 8.41 -8.60
C TRP A 219 9.11 7.43 -9.13
N THR A 220 8.70 6.22 -9.54
CA THR A 220 9.57 5.20 -10.13
C THR A 220 10.36 5.76 -11.30
N TYR A 221 9.69 6.47 -12.22
CA TYR A 221 10.35 7.06 -13.38
C TYR A 221 11.33 8.19 -12.99
N ALA A 222 10.93 9.06 -12.06
CA ALA A 222 11.76 10.17 -11.61
C ALA A 222 12.99 9.75 -10.79
N LEU A 223 12.88 8.66 -10.01
CA LEU A 223 13.95 8.06 -9.22
C LEU A 223 14.88 7.15 -10.05
N SER A 224 14.56 6.92 -11.32
CA SER A 224 15.37 6.06 -12.19
C SER A 224 16.71 6.72 -12.53
N ASN A 225 17.80 5.98 -12.30
CA ASN A 225 19.16 6.36 -12.70
C ASN A 225 19.53 5.89 -14.11
N ARG A 226 18.54 5.52 -14.94
CA ARG A 226 18.79 5.04 -16.30
C ARG A 226 19.14 6.20 -17.23
N ASP A 227 20.10 5.95 -18.13
CA ASP A 227 20.55 6.92 -19.13
C ASP A 227 19.55 7.11 -20.28
N ASP A 228 18.70 6.11 -20.53
CA ASP A 228 17.66 6.15 -21.56
C ASP A 228 16.35 6.79 -21.09
N ALA A 229 16.30 7.38 -19.89
CA ALA A 229 15.14 8.15 -19.42
C ALA A 229 14.94 9.40 -20.30
N ASP A 230 13.73 9.60 -20.83
CA ASP A 230 13.36 10.86 -21.47
C ASP A 230 13.51 12.04 -20.49
N PRO A 231 14.38 13.02 -20.80
CA PRO A 231 14.69 14.11 -19.88
C PRO A 231 13.50 15.04 -19.66
N THR A 232 12.66 15.25 -20.67
CA THR A 232 11.49 16.14 -20.56
C THR A 232 10.46 15.58 -19.58
N ALA A 233 10.13 14.30 -19.71
CA ALA A 233 9.23 13.60 -18.80
C ALA A 233 9.81 13.58 -17.38
N ARG A 234 11.09 13.23 -17.24
CA ARG A 234 11.75 13.16 -15.92
C ARG A 234 11.75 14.50 -15.22
N ASP A 235 12.14 15.57 -15.90
CA ASP A 235 12.22 16.91 -15.30
C ASP A 235 10.82 17.47 -14.96
N LEU A 236 9.82 17.22 -15.82
CA LEU A 236 8.44 17.58 -15.54
C LEU A 236 7.90 16.88 -14.28
N ILE A 237 8.15 15.57 -14.15
CA ILE A 237 7.71 14.80 -12.99
C ILE A 237 8.42 15.28 -11.72
N ARG A 238 9.74 15.46 -11.76
CA ARG A 238 10.52 15.96 -10.61
C ARG A 238 10.00 17.33 -10.16
N ALA A 239 9.80 18.26 -11.09
CA ALA A 239 9.25 19.59 -10.79
C ALA A 239 7.87 19.49 -10.14
N ARG A 240 7.01 18.56 -10.60
CA ARG A 240 5.68 18.35 -10.03
C ARG A 240 5.75 17.76 -8.62
N VAL A 241 6.59 16.76 -8.38
CA VAL A 241 6.78 16.17 -7.04
C VAL A 241 7.32 17.23 -6.07
N SER A 242 8.35 17.99 -6.45
CA SER A 242 8.90 19.08 -5.63
C SER A 242 7.84 20.16 -5.33
N LEU A 243 6.99 20.51 -6.30
CA LEU A 243 5.90 21.46 -6.08
C LEU A 243 4.91 20.96 -5.01
N VAL A 244 4.44 19.72 -5.12
CA VAL A 244 3.48 19.16 -4.15
C VAL A 244 4.13 19.03 -2.76
N ALA A 245 5.39 18.59 -2.69
CA ALA A 245 6.11 18.49 -1.42
C ALA A 245 6.26 19.84 -0.71
N ASN A 246 6.60 20.91 -1.43
CA ASN A 246 6.66 22.26 -0.85
C ASN A 246 5.28 22.74 -0.35
N GLN A 247 4.20 22.43 -1.08
CA GLN A 247 2.84 22.74 -0.62
C GLN A 247 2.47 21.99 0.67
N LEU A 248 2.96 20.76 0.86
CA LEU A 248 2.76 20.02 2.11
C LEU A 248 3.55 20.63 3.27
N VAL A 249 4.79 21.09 3.04
CA VAL A 249 5.57 21.82 4.05
C VAL A 249 4.80 23.06 4.52
N ASP A 250 4.30 23.88 3.59
CA ASP A 250 3.53 25.08 3.93
C ASP A 250 2.24 24.75 4.68
N ARG A 251 1.55 23.68 4.27
CA ARG A 251 0.32 23.22 4.92
C ARG A 251 0.56 22.72 6.34
N ILE A 252 1.61 21.93 6.55
CA ILE A 252 2.03 21.47 7.89
C ILE A 252 2.39 22.67 8.78
N ALA A 253 3.09 23.66 8.22
CA ALA A 253 3.44 24.87 8.95
C ALA A 253 2.21 25.70 9.36
N ALA A 254 1.15 25.71 8.55
CA ALA A 254 -0.10 26.43 8.85
C ALA A 254 -1.07 25.65 9.75
N ASN A 255 -0.93 24.32 9.87
CA ASN A 255 -1.83 23.48 10.64
C ASN A 255 -1.49 23.50 12.15
N PRO A 256 -2.44 23.77 13.06
CA PRO A 256 -2.18 23.77 14.51
C PRO A 256 -1.71 22.43 15.09
N TYR A 257 -2.11 21.31 14.48
CA TYR A 257 -1.61 19.97 14.82
C TYR A 257 -0.33 19.60 14.06
N ARG A 258 0.18 20.50 13.21
CA ARG A 258 1.35 20.29 12.35
C ARG A 258 1.23 19.00 11.54
N ILE A 259 0.17 18.89 10.74
CA ILE A 259 -0.08 17.75 9.87
C ILE A 259 -0.41 18.20 8.44
N ALA A 260 -0.11 17.35 7.47
CA ALA A 260 -0.41 17.59 6.06
C ALA A 260 -1.87 17.35 5.69
N MET A 261 -2.66 16.74 6.58
CA MET A 261 -4.07 16.49 6.33
C MET A 261 -4.94 17.74 6.47
N THR A 262 -6.01 17.76 5.69
CA THR A 262 -7.11 18.71 5.73
C THR A 262 -8.42 17.99 6.06
N SER A 263 -9.51 18.74 6.21
CA SER A 263 -10.85 18.17 6.46
C SER A 263 -11.32 17.20 5.35
N SER A 264 -10.77 17.26 4.14
CA SER A 264 -11.11 16.28 3.08
C SER A 264 -10.60 14.88 3.39
N ASP A 265 -9.47 14.80 4.09
CA ASP A 265 -8.63 13.61 4.17
C ASP A 265 -9.03 12.66 5.30
N PHE A 266 -9.93 13.10 6.20
CA PHE A 266 -10.51 12.27 7.25
C PHE A 266 -11.59 11.34 6.70
N ASN A 267 -11.17 10.34 5.94
CA ASN A 267 -11.96 9.23 5.39
C ASN A 267 -11.54 7.89 6.01
N TRP A 268 -12.02 6.76 5.49
CA TRP A 268 -11.61 5.44 5.97
C TRP A 268 -10.12 5.20 5.65
N GLY A 269 -9.30 5.00 6.68
CA GLY A 269 -7.85 4.84 6.51
C GLY A 269 -7.09 6.18 6.49
N SER A 270 -7.67 7.23 7.05
CA SER A 270 -7.09 8.58 7.05
C SER A 270 -5.69 8.67 7.68
N ASN A 271 -5.35 7.78 8.62
CA ASN A 271 -3.98 7.71 9.15
C ASN A 271 -2.97 7.20 8.11
N SER A 272 -3.37 6.29 7.21
CA SER A 272 -2.54 5.90 6.06
C SER A 272 -2.30 7.09 5.12
N GLN A 273 -3.29 7.97 4.96
CA GLN A 273 -3.10 9.20 4.18
C GLN A 273 -2.06 10.14 4.83
N ALA A 274 -2.03 10.25 6.17
CA ALA A 274 -0.97 10.99 6.87
C ALA A 274 0.41 10.38 6.64
N ALA A 275 0.53 9.05 6.73
CA ALA A 275 1.76 8.32 6.47
C ALA A 275 2.23 8.48 5.01
N ASN A 276 1.32 8.37 4.05
CA ASN A 276 1.64 8.56 2.63
C ASN A 276 2.12 9.99 2.30
N TYR A 277 1.66 11.02 3.02
CA TYR A 277 2.23 12.36 2.88
C TYR A 277 3.71 12.40 3.33
N SER A 278 4.07 11.64 4.35
CA SER A 278 5.47 11.46 4.74
C SER A 278 6.28 10.71 3.69
N VAL A 279 5.73 9.66 3.09
CA VAL A 279 6.39 8.95 1.97
C VAL A 279 6.67 9.90 0.81
N LEU A 280 5.69 10.71 0.39
CA LEU A 280 5.88 11.71 -0.67
C LEU A 280 6.99 12.73 -0.33
N LEU A 281 7.03 13.23 0.90
CA LEU A 281 8.08 14.14 1.36
C LEU A 281 9.47 13.48 1.31
N LEU A 282 9.56 12.21 1.69
CA LEU A 282 10.81 11.44 1.64
C LEU A 282 11.25 11.14 0.21
N VAL A 283 10.31 10.83 -0.70
CA VAL A 283 10.58 10.69 -2.14
C VAL A 283 11.08 12.01 -2.73
N ALA A 284 10.42 13.13 -2.41
CA ALA A 284 10.87 14.45 -2.85
C ALA A 284 12.29 14.76 -2.35
N ASN A 285 12.60 14.43 -1.10
CA ASN A 285 13.95 14.57 -0.55
C ASN A 285 14.99 13.66 -1.23
N ALA A 286 14.60 12.47 -1.66
CA ALA A 286 15.48 11.58 -2.42
C ALA A 286 15.78 12.14 -3.83
N LEU A 287 14.81 12.81 -4.45
CA LEU A 287 14.98 13.46 -5.75
C LEU A 287 15.77 14.77 -5.68
N GLU A 288 15.53 15.57 -4.66
CA GLU A 288 16.14 16.87 -4.41
C GLU A 288 16.23 17.11 -2.89
N PRO A 289 17.41 16.85 -2.27
CA PRO A 289 17.54 16.92 -0.83
C PRO A 289 17.22 18.30 -0.25
N ASP A 290 16.26 18.33 0.68
CA ASP A 290 15.88 19.50 1.46
C ASP A 290 15.41 19.05 2.85
N ARG A 291 16.13 19.50 3.88
CA ARG A 291 15.83 19.15 5.27
C ARG A 291 14.39 19.49 5.67
N ARG A 292 13.77 20.52 5.06
CA ARG A 292 12.36 20.87 5.33
C ARG A 292 11.42 19.71 5.03
N PHE A 293 11.73 18.85 4.06
CA PHE A 293 10.92 17.67 3.75
C PHE A 293 11.05 16.60 4.83
N THR A 294 12.26 16.34 5.33
CA THR A 294 12.45 15.36 6.43
C THR A 294 11.86 15.86 7.75
N ASP A 295 12.00 17.16 8.04
CA ASP A 295 11.41 17.77 9.24
C ASP A 295 9.87 17.71 9.14
N ALA A 296 9.28 18.06 8.00
CA ALA A 296 7.83 17.96 7.77
C ALA A 296 7.30 16.51 7.82
N SER A 297 8.07 15.53 7.34
CA SER A 297 7.71 14.11 7.43
C SER A 297 7.59 13.64 8.89
N LEU A 298 8.50 14.10 9.75
CA LEU A 298 8.46 13.83 11.19
C LEU A 298 7.21 14.42 11.86
N GLU A 299 6.70 15.54 11.38
CA GLU A 299 5.50 16.17 11.92
C GLU A 299 4.24 15.29 11.72
N ASN A 300 4.10 14.60 10.58
CA ASN A 300 3.01 13.62 10.44
C ASN A 300 3.19 12.43 11.39
N LEU A 301 4.43 11.96 11.59
CA LEU A 301 4.71 10.88 12.56
C LEU A 301 4.33 11.29 13.99
N HIS A 302 4.60 12.53 14.39
CA HIS A 302 4.14 13.05 15.69
C HIS A 302 2.62 13.00 15.85
N TYR A 303 1.85 13.28 14.79
CA TYR A 303 0.40 13.08 14.82
C TYR A 303 0.00 11.62 14.97
N LEU A 304 0.68 10.73 14.23
CA LEU A 304 0.44 9.29 14.29
C LEU A 304 0.73 8.70 15.67
N LEU A 305 1.66 9.30 16.42
CA LEU A 305 2.12 8.82 17.72
C LEU A 305 1.59 9.64 18.92
N GLY A 306 0.57 10.49 18.73
CA GLY A 306 -0.16 11.10 19.84
C GLY A 306 -0.43 12.60 19.76
N ARG A 307 0.12 13.34 18.80
CA ARG A 307 -0.24 14.75 18.58
C ARG A 307 -1.55 14.87 17.80
N ASN A 308 -2.63 14.44 18.43
CA ASN A 308 -3.97 14.46 17.89
C ASN A 308 -4.99 14.77 19.01
N PRO A 309 -6.26 15.05 18.69
CA PRO A 309 -7.27 15.45 19.68
C PRO A 309 -7.55 14.43 20.78
N PHE A 310 -7.08 13.19 20.63
CA PHE A 310 -7.27 12.10 21.58
C PHE A 310 -6.05 11.86 22.45
N SER A 311 -4.89 12.45 22.14
CA SER A 311 -3.60 12.18 22.82
C SER A 311 -3.25 10.70 22.85
N VAL A 312 -3.61 9.97 21.80
CA VAL A 312 -3.44 8.52 21.66
C VAL A 312 -2.55 8.24 20.46
N SER A 313 -1.59 7.34 20.61
CA SER A 313 -0.88 6.75 19.48
C SER A 313 -1.85 5.88 18.67
N TRP A 314 -1.87 6.10 17.36
CA TRP A 314 -2.60 5.28 16.41
C TRP A 314 -1.91 3.94 16.13
N VAL A 315 -0.78 3.66 16.76
CA VAL A 315 -0.02 2.41 16.61
C VAL A 315 -0.04 1.64 17.92
N THR A 316 -0.49 0.39 17.88
CA THR A 316 -0.55 -0.44 19.08
C THR A 316 0.85 -0.66 19.68
N ALA A 317 0.94 -0.60 21.02
CA ALA A 317 2.16 -0.78 21.80
C ALA A 317 3.29 0.23 21.53
N VAL A 318 3.00 1.38 20.91
CA VAL A 318 3.96 2.47 20.69
C VAL A 318 3.49 3.72 21.42
N GLY A 319 4.40 4.33 22.21
CA GLY A 319 4.10 5.50 23.04
C GLY A 319 3.58 5.13 24.43
N SER A 320 3.13 6.13 25.20
CA SER A 320 2.61 5.92 26.55
C SER A 320 1.11 5.59 26.59
N GLU A 321 0.36 6.03 25.58
CA GLU A 321 -1.07 5.78 25.41
C GLU A 321 -1.33 5.44 23.95
N TRP A 322 -1.94 4.28 23.69
CA TRP A 322 -2.27 3.79 22.35
C TRP A 322 -3.65 3.16 22.37
N PHE A 323 -4.28 3.10 21.20
CA PHE A 323 -5.60 2.48 21.06
C PHE A 323 -5.55 0.98 21.42
N LYS A 324 -6.62 0.47 22.04
CA LYS A 324 -6.64 -0.85 22.70
C LYS A 324 -7.62 -1.83 22.07
N LYS A 325 -8.57 -1.36 21.26
CA LYS A 325 -9.67 -2.18 20.74
C LYS A 325 -9.72 -2.15 19.20
N PRO A 326 -8.66 -2.61 18.50
CA PRO A 326 -8.69 -2.71 17.05
C PRO A 326 -9.85 -3.58 16.58
N HIS A 327 -10.45 -3.25 15.44
CA HIS A 327 -11.19 -4.22 14.63
C HIS A 327 -10.19 -5.17 13.98
N HIS A 328 -9.66 -6.12 14.75
CA HIS A 328 -8.66 -7.10 14.30
C HIS A 328 -8.96 -8.46 14.92
N ARG A 329 -9.37 -9.44 14.10
CA ARG A 329 -9.87 -10.73 14.60
C ARG A 329 -8.90 -11.47 15.51
N PRO A 330 -7.59 -11.61 15.19
CA PRO A 330 -6.64 -12.22 16.11
C PRO A 330 -6.61 -11.51 17.48
N SER A 331 -6.52 -10.18 17.51
CA SER A 331 -6.49 -9.43 18.78
C SER A 331 -7.81 -9.44 19.54
N GLY A 332 -8.94 -9.54 18.84
CA GLY A 332 -10.25 -9.65 19.50
C GLY A 332 -10.62 -11.07 19.93
N ALA A 333 -9.91 -12.09 19.43
CA ALA A 333 -10.20 -13.50 19.68
C ALA A 333 -9.15 -14.21 20.55
N ASP A 334 -7.93 -13.67 20.65
CA ASP A 334 -6.91 -14.19 21.55
C ASP A 334 -7.26 -13.92 23.04
N ALA A 335 -6.42 -14.42 23.93
CA ALA A 335 -6.57 -14.26 25.37
C ALA A 335 -5.62 -13.18 25.96
N ASN A 336 -4.97 -12.40 25.11
CA ASN A 336 -4.02 -11.38 25.54
C ASN A 336 -4.78 -10.17 26.10
N ALA A 337 -4.16 -9.47 27.07
CA ALA A 337 -4.76 -8.27 27.66
C ALA A 337 -4.72 -7.07 26.71
N ASP A 338 -3.69 -7.00 25.87
CA ASP A 338 -3.47 -5.95 24.88
C ASP A 338 -3.50 -6.55 23.46
N PRO A 339 -3.89 -5.76 22.45
CA PRO A 339 -3.84 -6.21 21.06
C PRO A 339 -2.40 -6.41 20.58
N TRP A 340 -2.26 -7.07 19.43
CA TRP A 340 -0.95 -7.30 18.82
C TRP A 340 -0.23 -5.96 18.55
N PRO A 341 1.10 -5.89 18.75
CA PRO A 341 1.86 -4.64 18.65
C PRO A 341 2.08 -4.20 17.20
N GLY A 342 2.35 -2.91 17.00
CA GLY A 342 2.76 -2.36 15.71
C GLY A 342 1.65 -2.14 14.68
N LEU A 343 0.38 -2.35 15.04
CA LEU A 343 -0.75 -2.20 14.11
C LEU A 343 -1.19 -0.74 14.00
N LEU A 344 -1.27 -0.19 12.78
CA LEU A 344 -1.79 1.15 12.56
C LEU A 344 -3.32 1.14 12.44
N SER A 345 -4.00 1.89 13.31
CA SER A 345 -5.44 2.15 13.23
C SER A 345 -5.79 2.97 11.99
N GLY A 346 -6.91 2.66 11.34
CA GLY A 346 -7.45 3.43 10.22
C GLY A 346 -7.67 4.91 10.55
N GLY A 347 -8.03 5.23 11.80
CA GLY A 347 -8.13 6.59 12.31
C GLY A 347 -9.46 7.29 12.04
N PRO A 348 -9.53 8.61 12.27
CA PRO A 348 -10.79 9.35 12.18
C PRO A 348 -11.42 9.33 10.78
N ASN A 349 -12.72 9.06 10.72
CA ASN A 349 -13.48 8.97 9.48
C ASN A 349 -14.78 9.78 9.57
N LYS A 350 -14.81 10.94 8.89
CA LYS A 350 -15.94 11.88 8.94
C LYS A 350 -17.23 11.32 8.34
N TYR A 351 -17.15 10.28 7.51
CA TYR A 351 -18.31 9.70 6.82
C TYR A 351 -19.07 8.68 7.68
N ARG A 352 -18.53 8.29 8.84
CA ARG A 352 -19.21 7.41 9.80
C ARG A 352 -19.73 6.13 9.16
N ASN A 353 -18.85 5.40 8.47
CA ASN A 353 -19.24 4.23 7.69
C ASN A 353 -19.50 2.97 8.52
N ASP A 354 -19.58 3.07 9.85
CA ASP A 354 -19.94 1.98 10.74
C ASP A 354 -20.92 2.45 11.83
N ASN A 355 -21.60 1.49 12.48
CA ASN A 355 -22.60 1.79 13.51
C ASN A 355 -22.02 2.48 14.76
N VAL A 356 -20.73 2.26 15.08
CA VAL A 356 -20.09 2.90 16.23
C VAL A 356 -19.91 4.39 15.96
N LEU A 357 -19.38 4.75 14.79
CA LEU A 357 -19.17 6.14 14.38
C LEU A 357 -20.49 6.86 14.12
N LEU A 358 -21.53 6.17 13.62
CA LEU A 358 -22.87 6.75 13.48
C LEU A 358 -23.46 7.21 14.81
N ASN A 359 -23.15 6.50 15.90
CA ASN A 359 -23.65 6.80 17.25
C ASN A 359 -22.85 7.87 18.01
N LEU A 360 -21.72 8.35 17.46
CA LEU A 360 -21.00 9.49 18.05
C LEU A 360 -21.84 10.78 17.94
N PRO A 361 -21.65 11.78 18.82
CA PRO A 361 -22.34 13.07 18.73
C PRO A 361 -22.29 13.68 17.32
N THR A 362 -23.40 14.25 16.85
CA THR A 362 -23.43 14.97 15.56
C THR A 362 -22.64 16.28 15.65
N GLY A 363 -22.11 16.78 14.53
CA GLY A 363 -21.38 18.05 14.47
C GLY A 363 -19.93 18.01 14.96
N LEU A 364 -19.38 16.83 15.26
CA LEU A 364 -17.95 16.67 15.54
C LEU A 364 -17.10 17.13 14.34
N ALA A 365 -15.99 17.81 14.63
CA ALA A 365 -14.97 18.09 13.63
C ALA A 365 -14.42 16.77 13.03
N PRO A 366 -14.02 16.73 11.74
CA PRO A 366 -13.60 15.49 11.07
C PRO A 366 -12.55 14.67 11.83
N MET A 367 -11.52 15.33 12.36
CA MET A 367 -10.43 14.72 13.15
C MET A 367 -10.90 14.09 14.49
N LYS A 368 -12.13 14.37 14.92
CA LYS A 368 -12.73 13.84 16.16
C LYS A 368 -13.76 12.74 15.91
N VAL A 369 -13.96 12.31 14.67
CA VAL A 369 -14.90 11.22 14.34
C VAL A 369 -14.18 9.88 14.41
N TRP A 370 -13.90 9.44 15.63
CA TRP A 370 -13.19 8.20 15.94
C TRP A 370 -13.66 7.62 17.28
N SER A 371 -13.54 6.30 17.44
CA SER A 371 -13.83 5.59 18.68
C SER A 371 -12.91 4.38 18.84
N ASP A 372 -12.31 4.21 20.02
CA ASP A 372 -11.54 3.00 20.35
C ASP A 372 -12.51 1.85 20.68
N HIS A 373 -13.01 1.19 19.65
CA HIS A 373 -14.02 0.16 19.78
C HIS A 373 -13.84 -0.92 18.72
N GLN A 374 -13.88 -2.19 19.14
CA GLN A 374 -13.66 -3.34 18.26
C GLN A 374 -14.63 -3.37 17.08
N ASP A 375 -15.90 -3.01 17.29
CA ASP A 375 -16.89 -2.97 16.20
C ASP A 375 -16.76 -1.75 15.26
N SER A 376 -15.85 -0.82 15.53
CA SER A 376 -15.63 0.36 14.67
C SER A 376 -14.65 0.03 13.54
N TYR A 377 -15.06 -0.78 12.57
CA TYR A 377 -14.19 -1.12 11.44
C TYR A 377 -13.81 0.11 10.59
N ALA A 378 -14.68 1.11 10.48
CA ALA A 378 -14.44 2.29 9.65
C ALA A 378 -13.56 3.35 10.32
N GLY A 379 -13.29 3.21 11.62
CA GLY A 379 -12.44 4.11 12.39
C GLY A 379 -11.26 3.43 13.11
N ASN A 380 -11.31 2.12 13.34
CA ASN A 380 -10.37 1.42 14.21
C ASN A 380 -9.98 0.02 13.74
N GLU A 381 -10.21 -0.33 12.46
CA GLU A 381 -9.56 -1.48 11.83
C GLU A 381 -8.04 -1.25 11.67
N VAL A 382 -7.34 -2.24 11.13
CA VAL A 382 -5.91 -2.22 10.77
C VAL A 382 -5.77 -2.73 9.34
N ALA A 383 -4.71 -2.37 8.61
CA ALA A 383 -4.49 -2.90 7.26
C ALA A 383 -3.03 -2.85 6.81
N ILE A 384 -2.64 -3.77 5.92
CA ILE A 384 -1.27 -3.85 5.37
C ILE A 384 -0.89 -2.57 4.60
N ASN A 385 -1.82 -1.96 3.87
CA ASN A 385 -1.58 -0.71 3.13
C ASN A 385 -1.59 0.54 4.02
N TRP A 386 -1.87 0.38 5.31
CA TRP A 386 -1.73 1.43 6.31
C TRP A 386 -0.39 1.31 7.02
N ASN A 387 0.02 0.09 7.36
CA ASN A 387 1.33 -0.20 7.92
C ASN A 387 2.47 0.03 6.92
N ALA A 388 2.28 -0.25 5.63
CA ALA A 388 3.33 -0.09 4.62
C ALA A 388 3.91 1.33 4.51
N PRO A 389 3.11 2.42 4.43
CA PRO A 389 3.66 3.78 4.44
C PRO A 389 4.11 4.28 5.83
N LEU A 390 3.76 3.57 6.92
CA LEU A 390 4.25 3.88 8.28
C LEU A 390 5.68 3.36 8.49
N ALA A 391 5.99 2.19 7.92
CA ALA A 391 7.30 1.54 7.97
C ALA A 391 8.31 2.24 7.04
#